data_AF-A0A7S0Q3S6-F1
#
_entry.id   AF-A0A7S0Q3S6-F1
#
_cell.length_a   1.000
_cell.length_b   1.000
_cell.length_c   1.000
_cell.angle_alpha   90.00
_cell.angle_beta   90.00
_cell.angle_gamma   90.00
#
_symmetry.space_group_name_H-M   'P 1'
#
loop_
_entity.id
_entity.type
_entity.pdbx_description
1 polymer ?
#
loop_
_entity_poly.entity_id
_entity_poly.type
_entity_poly.pdbx_seq_one_letter_code
_entity_poly.pdbx_strand_id
1 'polypeptide(L)'
;EITMDTRALRPLGLLLLCPNVLCTDHLQAVPLFGKPLVETGQLVPMPEGMEVLRSQKEPFAIVSAVGPTRTGKSSILGRAFLRGANENAFEIGGGVISHTAGVWILPEPITLQTPRGKLNVLLVDTE
;
A
#
# COMPACT_ATOMS: atom_id res chain seq x y z
N GLU A 1 18.30 -26.91 20.26
CA GLU A 1 17.35 -26.21 21.14
C GLU A 1 17.78 -24.75 21.19
N ILE A 2 17.11 -23.89 20.43
CA ILE A 2 17.47 -22.46 20.32
C ILE A 2 16.42 -21.71 21.12
N THR A 3 16.81 -21.28 22.32
CA THR A 3 16.00 -20.40 23.16
C THR A 3 16.03 -18.99 22.55
N MET A 4 14.94 -18.59 21.88
CA MET A 4 14.73 -17.20 21.47
C MET A 4 14.30 -16.38 22.69
N ASP A 5 15.06 -15.34 23.00
CA ASP A 5 14.73 -14.33 24.00
C ASP A 5 13.51 -13.52 23.54
N THR A 6 12.38 -13.75 24.20
CA THR A 6 11.07 -13.12 23.93
C THR A 6 10.97 -11.68 24.42
N ARG A 7 12.05 -11.05 24.91
CA ARG A 7 12.02 -9.67 25.43
C ARG A 7 12.28 -8.57 24.40
N ALA A 8 12.69 -8.91 23.18
CA ALA A 8 12.90 -7.94 22.09
C ALA A 8 11.62 -7.62 21.28
N LEU A 9 10.53 -8.37 21.50
CA LEU A 9 9.22 -8.14 20.89
C LEU A 9 8.30 -7.40 21.87
N ARG A 10 8.69 -6.18 22.25
CA ARG A 10 7.70 -5.23 22.79
C ARG A 10 6.92 -4.64 21.62
N PRO A 11 5.59 -4.59 21.72
CA PRO A 11 4.72 -4.48 20.56
C PRO A 11 5.01 -3.17 19.83
N LEU A 12 5.03 -3.21 18.49
CA LEU A 12 4.70 -2.09 17.61
C LEU A 12 3.23 -1.69 17.86
N GLY A 13 2.95 -1.28 19.09
CA GLY A 13 1.67 -0.83 19.61
C GLY A 13 1.68 0.68 19.68
N LEU A 14 1.85 1.34 18.52
CA LEU A 14 1.40 2.71 18.30
C LEU A 14 1.45 3.08 16.81
N LEU A 15 0.79 2.30 15.94
CA LEU A 15 0.14 2.94 14.80
C LEU A 15 -1.09 3.66 15.38
N LEU A 16 -0.87 4.87 15.90
CA LEU A 16 -1.92 5.85 16.11
C LEU A 16 -2.46 6.21 14.72
N LEU A 17 -3.36 5.36 14.22
CA LEU A 17 -4.31 5.71 13.18
C LEU A 17 -5.02 6.97 13.67
N CYS A 18 -4.92 8.03 12.87
CA CYS A 18 -5.61 9.29 13.12
C CYS A 18 -7.08 9.02 13.48
N PRO A 19 -7.55 9.32 14.70
CA PRO A 19 -8.94 9.03 15.10
C PRO A 19 -9.98 9.95 14.43
N ASN A 20 -9.54 10.90 13.59
CA ASN A 20 -10.40 11.91 12.96
C ASN A 20 -10.57 11.75 11.44
N VAL A 21 -10.18 10.62 10.84
CA VAL A 21 -10.52 10.37 9.44
C VAL A 21 -11.82 9.58 9.39
N LEU A 22 -12.94 10.27 9.61
CA LEU A 22 -14.21 9.90 9.00
C LEU A 22 -14.09 10.18 7.48
N CYS A 23 -13.21 9.46 6.77
CA CYS A 23 -13.30 9.42 5.31
C CYS A 23 -14.51 8.55 5.01
N THR A 24 -15.57 9.21 4.55
CA THR A 24 -16.77 8.56 4.00
C THR A 24 -16.57 8.15 2.55
N ASP A 25 -15.38 8.40 1.98
CA ASP A 25 -15.01 7.98 0.65
C ASP A 25 -14.23 6.65 0.69
N HIS A 26 -14.66 5.70 -0.13
CA HIS A 26 -13.91 4.46 -0.35
C HIS A 26 -12.57 4.81 -0.99
N LEU A 27 -11.49 4.68 -0.24
CA LEU A 27 -10.14 4.87 -0.75
C LEU A 27 -9.82 3.72 -1.71
N GLN A 28 -9.51 4.04 -2.97
CA GLN A 28 -9.16 3.05 -4.00
C GLN A 28 -7.73 3.28 -4.49
N ALA A 29 -6.96 2.20 -4.60
CA ALA A 29 -5.63 2.26 -5.17
C ALA A 29 -5.69 2.68 -6.64
N VAL A 30 -4.67 3.41 -7.07
CA VAL A 30 -4.53 3.93 -8.44
C VAL A 30 -3.33 3.25 -9.11
N PRO A 31 -3.36 3.09 -10.44
CA PRO A 31 -2.25 2.44 -11.12
C PRO A 31 -1.02 3.37 -11.07
N LEU A 32 0.12 2.80 -10.64
CA LEU A 32 1.42 3.46 -10.65
C LEU A 32 2.19 3.11 -11.92
N PHE A 33 2.19 1.82 -12.27
CA PHE A 33 2.75 1.32 -13.53
C PHE A 33 1.77 0.35 -14.18
N GLY A 34 1.40 0.61 -15.42
CA GLY A 34 0.48 -0.24 -16.19
C GLY A 34 1.21 -1.06 -17.25
N LYS A 35 0.58 -2.16 -17.70
CA LYS A 35 1.01 -2.87 -18.91
C LYS A 35 0.53 -2.12 -20.17
N PRO A 36 1.39 -1.88 -21.16
CA PRO A 36 0.97 -1.27 -22.42
C PRO A 36 0.01 -2.18 -23.20
N LEU A 37 -0.80 -1.58 -24.10
CA LEU A 37 -1.77 -2.30 -24.94
C LEU A 37 -1.13 -3.36 -25.84
N VAL A 38 0.14 -3.16 -26.20
CA VAL A 38 0.95 -4.13 -26.92
C VAL A 38 1.97 -4.69 -25.93
N GLU A 39 2.04 -6.01 -25.79
CA GLU A 39 3.00 -6.66 -24.91
C GLU A 39 4.43 -6.36 -25.40
N THR A 40 5.14 -5.55 -24.63
CA THR A 40 6.53 -5.16 -24.90
C THR A 40 7.50 -5.68 -23.83
N GLY A 41 6.98 -6.37 -22.80
CA GLY A 41 7.74 -6.74 -21.61
C GLY A 41 8.11 -5.56 -20.70
N GLN A 42 7.63 -4.35 -21.00
CA GLN A 42 7.89 -3.14 -20.22
C GLN A 42 6.61 -2.63 -19.55
N LEU A 43 6.78 -2.03 -18.37
CA LEU A 43 5.71 -1.30 -17.70
C LEU A 43 5.81 0.19 -18.03
N VAL A 44 4.66 0.84 -18.12
CA VAL A 44 4.56 2.28 -18.44
C VAL A 44 4.10 3.04 -17.20
N PRO A 45 4.78 4.14 -16.82
CA PRO A 45 4.35 4.97 -15.70
C PRO A 45 2.99 5.60 -15.98
N MET A 46 2.09 5.53 -15.00
CA MET A 46 0.73 6.05 -15.12
C MET A 46 0.64 7.44 -14.47
N PRO A 47 0.09 8.46 -15.17
CA PRO A 47 0.10 9.84 -14.67
C PRO A 47 -0.48 10.00 -13.26
N GLU A 48 -1.56 9.26 -12.96
CA GLU A 48 -2.27 9.30 -11.68
C GLU A 48 -1.39 8.84 -10.51
N GLY A 49 -0.85 7.63 -10.54
CA GLY A 49 0.05 7.14 -9.50
C GLY A 49 1.36 7.92 -9.43
N MET A 50 1.86 8.42 -10.56
CA MET A 50 3.05 9.28 -10.55
C MET A 50 2.81 10.62 -9.84
N GLU A 51 1.59 11.16 -9.86
CA GLU A 51 1.27 12.39 -9.14
C GLU A 51 1.29 12.18 -7.61
N VAL A 52 0.89 10.99 -7.14
CA VAL A 52 1.03 10.59 -5.74
C VAL A 52 2.49 10.71 -5.30
N LEU A 53 3.44 10.24 -6.11
CA LEU A 53 4.87 10.36 -5.82
C LEU A 53 5.35 11.81 -5.89
N ARG A 54 4.96 12.57 -6.93
CA ARG A 54 5.40 13.97 -7.12
C ARG A 54 4.87 14.92 -6.04
N SER A 55 3.74 14.61 -5.44
CA SER A 55 3.16 15.39 -4.35
C SER A 55 3.94 15.28 -3.04
N GLN A 56 4.79 14.25 -2.87
CA GLN A 56 5.63 14.11 -1.69
C GLN A 56 6.82 15.09 -1.74
N LYS A 57 6.77 16.14 -0.92
CA LYS A 57 7.85 17.15 -0.82
C LYS A 57 8.85 16.86 0.30
N GLU A 58 8.43 16.07 1.27
CA GLU A 58 9.23 15.63 2.41
C GLU A 58 9.69 14.18 2.21
N PRO A 59 10.71 13.72 2.96
CA PRO A 59 11.08 12.31 2.97
C PRO A 59 9.88 11.40 3.28
N PHE A 60 9.73 10.34 2.49
CA PHE A 60 8.66 9.36 2.62
C PHE A 60 9.23 7.94 2.57
N ALA A 61 8.46 6.97 3.07
CA ALA A 61 8.76 5.55 3.00
C ALA A 61 7.78 4.84 2.08
N ILE A 62 8.21 3.73 1.49
CA ILE A 62 7.38 2.84 0.69
C ILE A 62 7.31 1.48 1.38
N VAL A 63 6.11 0.94 1.51
CA VAL A 63 5.88 -0.46 1.89
C VAL A 63 5.26 -1.16 0.70
N SER A 64 5.90 -2.23 0.24
CA SER A 64 5.44 -3.01 -0.92
C SER A 64 5.21 -4.47 -0.56
N ALA A 65 4.13 -5.06 -1.06
CA ALA A 65 3.92 -6.51 -1.02
C ALA A 65 4.28 -7.13 -2.37
N VAL A 66 5.19 -8.11 -2.38
CA VAL A 66 5.70 -8.76 -3.61
C VAL A 66 5.64 -10.28 -3.45
N GLY A 67 5.27 -10.99 -4.53
CA GLY A 67 5.19 -12.45 -4.54
C GLY A 67 4.25 -12.97 -5.61
N PRO A 68 4.10 -14.30 -5.77
CA PRO A 68 3.25 -14.88 -6.80
C PRO A 68 1.80 -14.37 -6.73
N THR A 69 1.12 -14.32 -7.87
CA THR A 69 -0.29 -13.93 -7.95
C THR A 69 -1.18 -14.89 -7.15
N ARG A 70 -2.28 -14.36 -6.58
CA ARG A 70 -3.24 -15.08 -5.71
C ARG A 70 -2.67 -15.63 -4.40
N THR A 71 -1.61 -15.02 -3.86
CA THR A 71 -1.07 -15.33 -2.51
C THR A 71 -1.63 -14.45 -1.39
N GLY A 72 -2.62 -13.60 -1.69
CA GLY A 72 -3.27 -12.74 -0.69
C GLY A 72 -2.50 -11.46 -0.33
N LYS A 73 -1.53 -11.06 -1.15
CA LYS A 73 -0.68 -9.87 -0.93
C LYS A 73 -1.49 -8.60 -0.63
N SER A 74 -2.43 -8.27 -1.51
CA SER A 74 -3.32 -7.11 -1.41
C SER A 74 -4.15 -7.13 -0.12
N SER A 75 -4.63 -8.31 0.29
CA SER A 75 -5.44 -8.47 1.49
C SER A 75 -4.61 -8.32 2.78
N ILE A 76 -3.37 -8.84 2.81
CA ILE A 76 -2.46 -8.62 3.93
C ILE A 76 -2.07 -7.14 4.04
N LEU A 77 -1.73 -6.50 2.92
CA LEU A 77 -1.34 -5.09 2.89
C LEU A 77 -2.49 -4.19 3.37
N GLY A 78 -3.70 -4.41 2.87
CA GLY A 78 -4.90 -3.70 3.29
C GLY A 78 -5.22 -3.91 4.78
N ARG A 79 -5.31 -5.15 5.25
CA ARG A 79 -5.67 -5.45 6.66
C ARG A 79 -4.59 -5.04 7.65
N ALA A 80 -3.32 -5.04 7.27
CA ALA A 80 -2.25 -4.60 8.15
C ALA A 80 -2.33 -3.10 8.42
N PHE A 81 -2.57 -2.30 7.37
CA PHE A 81 -2.38 -0.85 7.40
C PHE A 81 -3.66 -0.01 7.33
N LEU A 82 -4.75 -0.58 6.84
CA LEU A 82 -6.07 0.06 6.68
C LEU A 82 -7.09 -0.62 7.61
N ARG A 83 -8.22 0.04 7.87
CA ARG A 83 -9.30 -0.46 8.74
C ARG A 83 -10.67 -0.10 8.15
N GLY A 84 -11.68 -0.92 8.42
CA GLY A 84 -13.06 -0.66 8.04
C GLY A 84 -13.25 -0.64 6.52
N ALA A 85 -13.95 0.38 6.00
CA ALA A 85 -14.32 0.49 4.59
C ALA A 85 -13.14 0.53 3.59
N ASN A 86 -11.92 0.77 4.10
CA ASN A 86 -10.70 0.89 3.29
C ASN A 86 -9.82 -0.36 3.32
N GLU A 87 -10.16 -1.42 4.05
CA GLU A 87 -9.37 -2.67 4.07
C GLU A 87 -9.21 -3.30 2.68
N ASN A 88 -10.16 -3.02 1.79
CA ASN A 88 -10.22 -3.54 0.43
C ASN A 88 -9.71 -2.53 -0.61
N ALA A 89 -8.98 -1.48 -0.21
CA ALA A 89 -8.49 -0.44 -1.12
C ALA A 89 -7.63 -0.97 -2.29
N PHE A 90 -6.97 -2.12 -2.10
CA PHE A 90 -6.19 -2.83 -3.12
C PHE A 90 -6.94 -4.01 -3.77
N GLU A 91 -8.13 -4.37 -3.28
CA GLU A 91 -8.93 -5.48 -3.82
C GLU A 91 -9.74 -5.02 -5.04
N ILE A 92 -9.06 -4.46 -6.03
CA ILE A 92 -9.66 -4.05 -7.30
C ILE A 92 -9.94 -5.32 -8.12
N GLY A 93 -11.19 -5.77 -8.10
CA GLY A 93 -11.71 -6.79 -9.02
C GLY A 93 -11.77 -8.20 -8.46
N GLY A 94 -12.85 -8.50 -7.72
CA GLY A 94 -13.32 -9.88 -7.46
C GLY A 94 -13.91 -10.59 -8.69
N GLY A 95 -13.46 -10.24 -9.90
CA GLY A 95 -13.86 -10.87 -11.16
C GLY A 95 -12.79 -11.86 -11.62
N VAL A 96 -13.20 -12.90 -12.34
CA VAL A 96 -12.39 -14.02 -12.86
C VAL A 96 -11.30 -13.60 -13.88
N ILE A 97 -11.00 -12.30 -13.99
CA ILE A 97 -9.95 -11.74 -14.84
C ILE A 97 -8.96 -11.02 -13.90
N SER A 98 -7.70 -11.45 -13.92
CA SER A 98 -6.61 -10.87 -13.13
C SER A 98 -6.36 -9.42 -13.58
N HIS A 99 -7.05 -8.47 -12.94
CA HIS A 99 -6.95 -7.04 -13.24
C HIS A 99 -5.83 -6.33 -12.45
N THR A 100 -4.96 -7.04 -11.74
CA THR A 100 -3.71 -6.45 -11.20
C THR A 100 -2.62 -6.43 -12.26
N ALA A 101 -2.88 -5.97 -13.48
CA ALA A 101 -1.84 -5.84 -14.50
C ALA A 101 -0.90 -4.68 -14.15
N GLY A 102 0.23 -4.97 -13.49
CA GLY A 102 1.25 -3.97 -13.14
C GLY A 102 1.38 -3.66 -11.64
N VAL A 103 1.61 -2.39 -11.30
CA VAL A 103 1.93 -1.91 -9.94
C VAL A 103 0.94 -0.83 -9.54
N TRP A 104 0.45 -0.90 -8.31
CA TRP A 104 -0.62 -0.06 -7.78
C TRP A 104 -0.18 0.66 -6.51
N ILE A 105 -0.70 1.86 -6.27
CA ILE A 105 -0.35 2.68 -5.10
C ILE A 105 -1.61 3.24 -4.45
N LEU A 106 -1.61 3.35 -3.13
CA LEU A 106 -2.66 4.06 -2.41
C LEU A 106 -2.53 5.58 -2.66
N PRO A 107 -3.58 6.30 -3.07
CA PRO A 107 -3.47 7.71 -3.44
C PRO A 107 -3.18 8.62 -2.24
N GLU A 108 -3.57 8.19 -1.04
CA GLU A 108 -3.31 8.92 0.19
C GLU A 108 -2.24 8.22 1.05
N PRO A 109 -1.18 8.92 1.50
CA PRO A 109 -0.17 8.35 2.37
C PRO A 109 -0.71 8.11 3.78
N ILE A 110 -0.24 7.04 4.41
CA ILE A 110 -0.39 6.87 5.86
C ILE A 110 0.62 7.79 6.54
N THR A 111 0.13 8.74 7.31
CA THR A 111 0.97 9.64 8.10
C THR A 111 1.32 9.00 9.44
N LEU A 112 2.61 8.83 9.72
CA LEU A 112 3.13 8.41 11.01
C LEU A 112 3.78 9.58 11.75
N GLN A 113 3.53 9.67 13.05
CA GLN A 113 4.28 10.55 13.95
C GLN A 113 5.47 9.78 14.51
N THR A 114 6.68 10.25 14.23
CA THR A 114 7.93 9.64 14.73
C THR A 114 8.63 10.61 15.68
N PRO A 115 9.57 10.14 16.54
CA PRO A 115 10.39 11.03 17.36
C PRO A 115 11.20 12.06 16.56
N ARG A 116 11.38 11.85 15.25
CA ARG A 116 12.11 12.74 14.33
C ARG A 116 11.17 13.65 13.51
N GLY A 117 9.87 13.59 13.73
CA GLY A 117 8.85 14.33 12.98
C GLY A 117 7.89 13.44 12.20
N LYS A 118 7.13 14.07 11.30
CA LYS A 118 6.13 13.40 10.45
C LYS A 118 6.83 12.56 9.37
N LEU A 119 6.34 11.35 9.13
CA LEU A 119 6.76 10.49 8.02
C LEU A 119 5.53 10.03 7.23
N ASN A 120 5.53 10.27 5.92
CA ASN A 120 4.52 9.71 5.03
C ASN A 120 4.94 8.31 4.59
N VAL A 121 4.02 7.35 4.67
CA VAL A 121 4.20 5.97 4.22
C VAL A 121 3.25 5.69 3.06
N LEU A 122 3.82 5.33 1.92
CA LEU A 122 3.09 4.95 0.71
C LEU A 122 2.96 3.43 0.67
N LEU A 123 1.76 2.94 0.41
CA LEU A 123 1.50 1.52 0.23
C LEU A 123 1.45 1.18 -1.25
N VAL A 124 2.22 0.16 -1.65
CA VAL A 124 2.33 -0.30 -3.03
C VAL A 124 2.02 -1.79 -3.11
N ASP A 125 1.17 -2.17 -4.07
CA ASP A 125 0.86 -3.57 -4.35
C ASP A 125 1.33 -3.95 -5.76
N THR A 126 1.86 -5.17 -5.91
CA THR A 126 2.40 -5.68 -7.17
C THR A 126 1.70 -6.96 -7.60
N GLU A 127 1.59 -7.18 -8.90
CA GLU A 127 1.11 -8.45 -9.49
C GLU A 127 1.89 -9.69 -9.02
#